data_AF-A0A9C9XRA6-F1
#
_entry.id   AF-A0A9C9XRA6-F1
#
_cell.length_a   1.000
_cell.length_b   1.000
_cell.length_c   1.000
_cell.angle_alpha   90.00
_cell.angle_beta   90.00
_cell.angle_gamma   90.00
#
_symmetry.space_group_name_H-M   'P 1'
#
loop_
_entity.id
_entity.type
_entity.pdbx_description
1 polymer ?
#
loop_
_entity_poly.entity_id
_entity_poly.type
_entity_poly.pdbx_seq_one_letter_code
_entity_poly.pdbx_strand_id
1 'polypeptide(L)'
;MARLRIGYCITAHGLGHAARAAAIMEALDRLLDVEFVVVGAVPAWFFAGSGIRLAALHPLQADVGLVQSSALREEMAATREALDRFYPLKPEFVGQVASLFAGCR
;
A
#
# COMPACT_ATOMS: atom_id res chain seq x y z
N MET A 1 -20.33 17.79 6.09
CA MET A 1 -18.94 17.63 6.56
C MET A 1 -18.12 17.13 5.39
N ALA A 2 -16.88 17.58 5.22
CA ALA A 2 -16.01 17.04 4.18
C ALA A 2 -15.59 15.61 4.58
N ARG A 3 -15.64 14.67 3.63
CA ARG A 3 -15.21 13.28 3.84
C ARG A 3 -13.72 13.25 4.21
N LEU A 4 -13.36 12.45 5.22
CA LEU A 4 -11.95 12.27 5.61
C LEU A 4 -11.23 11.46 4.52
N ARG A 5 -10.04 11.87 4.11
CA ARG A 5 -9.24 11.14 3.12
C ARG A 5 -7.94 10.68 3.74
N ILE A 6 -7.71 9.37 3.77
CA ILE A 6 -6.53 8.75 4.38
C ILE A 6 -5.60 8.22 3.30
N GLY A 7 -4.31 8.59 3.39
CA GLY A 7 -3.25 7.98 2.58
C GLY A 7 -2.81 6.66 3.19
N TYR A 8 -2.72 5.60 2.40
CA TYR A 8 -2.41 4.26 2.89
C TYR A 8 -1.33 3.61 2.04
N CYS A 9 -0.15 3.36 2.61
CA CYS A 9 0.93 2.63 1.95
C CYS A 9 0.83 1.13 2.29
N ILE A 10 0.86 0.27 1.27
CA ILE A 10 0.82 -1.19 1.44
C ILE A 10 2.12 -1.79 0.91
N THR A 11 2.87 -2.46 1.78
CA THR A 11 4.07 -3.21 1.40
C THR A 11 3.76 -4.24 0.31
N ALA A 12 4.60 -4.27 -0.72
CA ALA A 12 4.48 -5.19 -1.83
C ALA A 12 5.01 -6.58 -1.45
N HIS A 13 4.24 -7.37 -0.71
CA HIS A 13 4.62 -8.75 -0.42
C HIS A 13 3.41 -9.66 -0.19
N GLY A 14 3.05 -10.41 -1.23
CA GLY A 14 1.85 -11.24 -1.25
C GLY A 14 0.55 -10.44 -1.05
N LEU A 15 -0.57 -11.16 -0.92
CA LEU A 15 -1.88 -10.54 -0.66
C LEU A 15 -2.21 -10.44 0.83
N GLY A 16 -1.39 -11.02 1.72
CA GLY A 16 -1.65 -11.02 3.16
C GLY A 16 -1.58 -9.63 3.81
N HIS A 17 -0.65 -8.78 3.36
CA HIS A 17 -0.60 -7.38 3.81
C HIS A 17 -1.78 -6.57 3.26
N ALA A 18 -2.13 -6.77 1.99
CA ALA A 18 -3.28 -6.15 1.37
C ALA A 18 -4.60 -6.54 2.07
N ALA A 19 -4.77 -7.81 2.45
CA ALA A 19 -5.94 -8.30 3.16
C ALA A 19 -6.08 -7.66 4.55
N ARG A 20 -4.99 -7.59 5.31
CA ARG A 20 -4.99 -6.94 6.63
C ARG A 20 -5.26 -5.44 6.53
N ALA A 21 -4.66 -4.78 5.54
CA ALA A 21 -4.91 -3.37 5.26
C ALA A 21 -6.39 -3.14 4.89
N ALA A 22 -6.95 -3.99 4.02
CA ALA A 22 -8.36 -3.95 3.63
C ALA A 22 -9.29 -4.09 4.84
N ALA A 23 -9.04 -5.06 5.73
CA ALA A 23 -9.84 -5.23 6.94
C ALA A 23 -9.83 -4.00 7.87
N ILE A 24 -8.69 -3.31 7.98
CA ILE A 24 -8.59 -2.04 8.73
C ILE A 24 -9.38 -0.94 8.03
N MET A 25 -9.24 -0.80 6.71
CA MET A 25 -9.95 0.20 5.92
C MET A 25 -11.48 -0.01 6.01
N GLU A 26 -11.96 -1.25 5.91
CA GLU A 26 -13.37 -1.59 6.12
C GLU A 26 -13.85 -1.27 7.54
N ALA A 27 -13.03 -1.53 8.56
CA ALA A 27 -13.37 -1.21 9.93
C ALA A 27 -13.48 0.30 10.16
N LEU A 28 -12.58 1.09 9.57
CA LEU A 28 -12.64 2.56 9.61
C LEU A 28 -13.86 3.09 8.86
N ASP A 29 -14.20 2.51 7.71
CA ASP A 29 -15.37 2.88 6.89
C ASP A 29 -16.70 2.73 7.64
N ARG A 30 -16.78 1.75 8.55
CA ARG A 30 -17.95 1.55 9.43
C ARG A 30 -18.06 2.59 10.55
N LEU A 31 -16.98 3.27 10.90
CA LEU A 31 -16.92 4.20 12.02
C LEU A 31 -16.93 5.67 11.56
N LEU A 32 -16.43 5.94 10.35
CA LEU A 32 -16.17 7.28 9.84
C LEU A 32 -16.62 7.40 8.37
N ASP A 33 -17.01 8.60 7.94
CA ASP A 33 -17.12 8.91 6.51
C ASP A 33 -15.72 9.14 5.94
N VAL A 34 -15.10 8.06 5.44
CA VAL A 34 -13.69 8.04 4.99
C VAL A 34 -13.56 7.47 3.58
N GLU A 35 -12.53 7.91 2.85
CA GLU A 35 -12.05 7.29 1.62
C GLU A 35 -10.52 7.21 1.61
N PHE A 36 -9.98 6.32 0.78
CA PHE A 36 -8.56 5.98 0.82
C PHE A 36 -7.83 6.29 -0.48
N VAL A 37 -6.63 6.87 -0.38
CA VAL A 37 -5.64 6.92 -1.46
C VAL A 37 -4.60 5.87 -1.15
N VAL A 38 -4.57 4.79 -1.94
CA VAL A 38 -3.69 3.65 -1.69
C VAL A 38 -2.47 3.72 -2.60
N VAL A 39 -1.28 3.54 -2.02
CA VAL A 39 -0.02 3.35 -2.75
C VAL A 39 0.52 1.97 -2.40
N GLY A 40 0.65 1.10 -3.39
CA GLY A 40 1.14 -0.26 -3.20
C GLY A 40 0.96 -1.11 -4.44
N ALA A 41 1.83 -2.08 -4.66
CA ALA A 41 1.77 -3.00 -5.80
C ALA A 41 0.70 -4.11 -5.63
N VAL A 42 -0.49 -3.73 -5.15
CA VAL A 42 -1.64 -4.61 -4.98
C VAL A 42 -2.49 -4.56 -6.26
N PRO A 43 -2.86 -5.69 -6.87
CA PRO A 43 -3.73 -5.69 -8.05
C PRO A 43 -5.09 -5.04 -7.76
N ALA A 44 -5.58 -4.21 -8.68
CA ALA A 44 -6.86 -3.50 -8.49
C ALA A 44 -8.05 -4.44 -8.21
N TRP A 45 -8.06 -5.64 -8.82
CA TRP A 45 -9.11 -6.64 -8.58
C TRP A 45 -9.18 -7.09 -7.11
N PHE A 46 -8.10 -6.95 -6.34
CA PHE A 46 -8.05 -7.36 -4.94
C PHE A 46 -9.06 -6.62 -4.07
N PHE A 47 -9.28 -5.33 -4.36
CA PHE A 47 -10.24 -4.51 -3.62
C PHE A 47 -11.67 -4.61 -4.16
N ALA A 48 -11.88 -5.29 -5.29
CA ALA A 48 -13.21 -5.46 -5.86
C ALA A 48 -14.08 -6.27 -4.89
N GLY A 49 -15.22 -5.72 -4.49
CA GLY A 49 -16.16 -6.38 -3.57
C GLY A 49 -15.84 -6.22 -2.07
N SER A 50 -14.75 -5.53 -1.69
CA SER A 50 -14.43 -5.23 -0.28
C SER A 50 -15.38 -4.20 0.37
N GLY A 51 -16.15 -3.46 -0.43
CA GLY A 51 -16.96 -2.33 0.06
C GLY A 51 -16.14 -1.09 0.45
N ILE A 52 -14.81 -1.14 0.35
CA ILE A 52 -13.91 -0.03 0.67
C ILE A 52 -14.06 1.07 -0.38
N ARG A 53 -14.16 2.32 0.09
CA ARG A 53 -14.18 3.51 -0.76
C ARG A 53 -12.76 3.95 -1.10
N LEU A 54 -12.29 3.56 -2.29
CA LEU A 54 -11.02 4.03 -2.84
C LEU A 54 -11.22 5.33 -3.63
N ALA A 55 -10.54 6.39 -3.20
CA ALA A 55 -10.38 7.61 -3.98
C ALA A 55 -9.37 7.42 -5.11
N ALA A 56 -8.30 6.65 -4.86
CA ALA A 56 -7.31 6.26 -5.87
C ALA A 56 -6.50 5.03 -5.42
N LEU A 57 -5.96 4.29 -6.41
CA LEU A 57 -5.00 3.21 -6.22
C LEU A 57 -3.80 3.44 -7.16
N HIS A 58 -2.62 3.58 -6.57
CA HIS A 58 -1.37 3.79 -7.29
C HIS A 58 -0.47 2.56 -7.14
N PRO A 59 -0.22 1.81 -8.24
CA PRO A 59 0.57 0.57 -8.21
C PRO A 59 2.07 0.86 -8.16
N LEU A 60 2.52 1.52 -7.09
CA LEU A 60 3.93 1.82 -6.83
C LEU A 60 4.43 0.95 -5.68
N GLN A 61 5.70 0.56 -5.74
CA GLN A 61 6.35 -0.15 -4.65
C GLN A 61 6.58 0.80 -3.48
N ALA A 62 5.81 0.65 -2.40
CA ALA A 62 5.96 1.45 -1.20
C ALA A 62 7.09 0.94 -0.27
N ASP A 63 7.36 -0.37 -0.33
CA ASP A 63 8.36 -1.06 0.49
C ASP A 63 8.79 -2.36 -0.21
N VAL A 64 10.00 -2.85 0.10
CA VAL A 64 10.56 -4.11 -0.41
C VAL A 64 9.91 -5.32 0.27
N GLY A 65 9.61 -5.22 1.57
CA GLY A 65 9.16 -6.38 2.35
C GLY A 65 10.22 -7.50 2.34
N LEU A 66 9.81 -8.70 1.92
CA LEU A 66 10.66 -9.86 1.75
C LEU A 66 10.57 -10.36 0.32
N VAL A 67 11.66 -10.88 -0.24
CA VAL A 67 11.59 -11.68 -1.47
C VAL A 67 11.34 -13.13 -1.06
N GLN A 68 10.26 -13.72 -1.58
CA GLN A 68 9.86 -15.10 -1.29
C GLN A 68 9.69 -15.91 -2.56
N SER A 69 10.08 -17.18 -2.50
CA SER A 69 9.82 -18.17 -3.56
C SER A 69 8.54 -18.98 -3.29
N SER A 70 8.06 -18.99 -2.04
CA SER A 70 6.75 -19.50 -1.64
C SER A 70 6.28 -18.86 -0.34
N ALA A 71 5.02 -19.12 0.08
CA ALA A 71 4.45 -18.56 1.31
C ALA A 71 5.25 -18.88 2.59
N LEU A 72 6.10 -19.92 2.57
CA LEU A 72 6.91 -20.36 3.71
C LEU A 72 8.42 -20.34 3.41
N ARG A 73 8.84 -19.79 2.26
CA ARG A 73 10.24 -19.79 1.85
C ARG A 73 10.69 -18.39 1.42
N GLU A 74 11.50 -17.81 2.30
CA GLU A 74 12.17 -16.53 2.11
C GLU A 74 13.52 -16.68 1.44
N GLU A 75 13.85 -15.73 0.57
CA GLU A 75 15.12 -15.66 -0.14
C GLU A 75 15.88 -14.43 0.37
N MET A 76 16.64 -14.64 1.46
CA MET A 76 17.30 -13.55 2.19
C MET A 76 18.33 -12.79 1.34
N ALA A 77 19.08 -13.50 0.50
CA ALA A 77 20.04 -12.87 -0.42
C ALA A 77 19.34 -11.94 -1.41
N ALA A 78 18.25 -12.42 -2.03
CA ALA A 78 17.45 -11.63 -2.96
C ALA A 78 16.76 -10.44 -2.29
N THR A 79 16.32 -10.61 -1.04
CA THR A 79 15.77 -9.53 -0.21
C THR A 79 16.81 -8.43 0.00
N ARG A 80 18.03 -8.80 0.40
CA ARG A 80 19.12 -7.84 0.58
C ARG A 80 19.42 -7.07 -0.69
N GLU A 81 19.54 -7.76 -1.82
CA GLU A 81 19.76 -7.09 -3.10
C GLU A 81 18.62 -6.14 -3.48
N ALA A 82 17.38 -6.50 -3.18
CA ALA A 82 16.22 -5.63 -3.43
C ALA A 82 16.24 -4.39 -2.51
N LEU A 83 16.61 -4.55 -1.25
CA LEU A 83 16.81 -3.46 -0.31
C LEU A 83 17.92 -2.51 -0.78
N ASP A 84 19.06 -3.04 -1.20
CA ASP A 84 20.20 -2.24 -1.71
C ASP A 84 19.83 -1.47 -2.99
N ARG A 85 18.89 -1.97 -3.80
CA ARG A 85 18.38 -1.28 -5.00
C ARG A 85 17.33 -0.22 -4.69
N PHE A 86 16.50 -0.45 -3.68
CA PHE A 86 15.36 0.42 -3.36
C PHE A 86 15.72 1.54 -2.39
N TYR A 87 16.64 1.27 -1.46
CA TYR A 87 17.09 2.21 -0.45
C TYR A 87 18.52 2.71 -0.72
N PRO A 88 18.84 3.99 -0.41
CA PRO A 88 17.94 5.00 0.14
C PRO A 88 16.90 5.46 -0.89
N LEU A 89 15.71 5.82 -0.39
CA LEU A 89 14.63 6.33 -1.25
C LEU A 89 15.09 7.61 -1.94
N LYS A 90 14.94 7.65 -3.26
CA LYS A 90 15.25 8.84 -4.06
C LYS A 90 14.30 9.99 -3.65
N PRO A 91 14.80 11.22 -3.41
CA PRO A 91 13.95 12.35 -3.05
C PRO A 91 12.81 12.62 -4.03
N GLU A 92 13.04 12.38 -5.32
CA GLU A 92 12.03 12.52 -6.37
C GLU A 92 10.89 11.52 -6.19
N PHE A 93 11.21 10.28 -5.80
CA PHE A 93 10.21 9.25 -5.52
C PHE A 93 9.39 9.60 -4.27
N VAL A 94 10.06 10.06 -3.20
CA VAL A 94 9.37 10.51 -1.99
C VAL A 94 8.45 11.70 -2.29
N GLY A 95 8.92 12.68 -3.06
CA GLY A 95 8.13 13.84 -3.49
C GLY A 95 6.93 13.42 -4.35
N GLN A 96 7.13 12.49 -5.27
CA GLN A 96 6.04 11.90 -6.06
C GLN A 96 4.98 11.29 -5.16
N VAL A 97 5.36 10.37 -4.25
CA VAL A 97 4.40 9.70 -3.35
C VAL A 97 3.71 10.70 -2.42
N ALA A 98 4.43 11.67 -1.87
CA ALA A 98 3.86 12.72 -1.04
C ALA A 98 2.81 13.56 -1.78
N SER A 99 3.03 13.85 -3.08
CA SER A 99 2.07 14.60 -3.89
C SER A 99 0.75 13.86 -4.09
N LEU A 100 0.78 12.52 -4.12
CA LEU A 100 -0.43 11.69 -4.19
C LEU A 100 -1.29 11.84 -2.93
N PHE A 101 -0.66 12.16 -1.79
CA PHE A 101 -1.33 12.35 -0.51
C PHE A 101 -1.66 13.81 -0.17
N ALA A 102 -1.48 14.76 -1.10
CA ALA A 102 -1.68 16.18 -0.83
C ALA A 102 -3.11 16.55 -0.34
N GLY A 103 -4.11 15.73 -0.70
CA GLY A 103 -5.50 15.89 -0.25
C GLY A 103 -5.88 15.03 0.96
N CYS A 104 -4.95 14.23 1.51
CA CYS A 104 -5.18 13.41 2.69
C CYS A 104 -5.03 14.24 3.98
N ARG A 105 -5.76 13.87 5.04
CA ARG A 105 -5.76 14.55 6.34
C ARG A 105 -5.75 13.58 7.51
#